data_AF-A0A839J474-F1
#
_entry.id   AF-A0A839J474-F1
#
_cell.length_a   1.000
_cell.length_b   1.000
_cell.length_c   1.000
_cell.angle_alpha   90.00
_cell.angle_beta   90.00
_cell.angle_gamma   90.00
#
_symmetry.space_group_name_H-M   'P 1'
#
loop_
_entity.id
_entity.type
_entity.pdbx_description
1 polymer ?
#
loop_
_entity_poly.entity_id
_entity_poly.type
_entity_poly.pdbx_seq_one_letter_code
_entity_poly.pdbx_strand_id
1 'polypeptide(L)'
;MDREGLLSDLKALHHGRGLRRAGVRGWLGPALLEALGATPQHSDAELRVALARLLALHTQALPRDLRELFRTAVGLDVDLPRLEDRMERAAEGLDRSVRVVRRRLREAEALVADAILHQRSSANEWWDAQGWQWLGLDASLVLRDDAVMSLRHEVLALTAQPKYASLMFTIPGILPGDEEPTFEALLGFTILQVERTGPTGWRLGLELPRDLGPGEAVDTVIRIRVPRASALQPYVVLAPLRETPHARVEVDFGDSFPGTSYWVLDGVLPTDLGPVGTMPVPRDAKPAVGRVTCDFTPRVGLAYGIAWDQLEPKPA
;
A
#
# COMPACT_ATOMS: atom_id res chain seq x y z
N MET A 1 -14.80 2.98 -15.02
CA MET A 1 -15.90 2.30 -14.30
C MET A 1 -16.67 3.27 -13.42
N ASP A 2 -17.99 3.32 -13.56
CA ASP A 2 -18.88 4.06 -12.66
C ASP A 2 -19.67 3.11 -11.75
N ARG A 3 -20.29 3.67 -10.70
CA ARG A 3 -21.06 2.90 -9.71
C ARG A 3 -22.31 2.26 -10.30
N GLU A 4 -22.94 2.93 -11.25
CA GLU A 4 -24.21 2.51 -11.83
C GLU A 4 -24.03 1.31 -12.75
N GLY A 5 -22.98 1.30 -13.57
CA GLY A 5 -22.58 0.16 -14.38
C GLY A 5 -22.24 -1.06 -13.54
N LEU A 6 -21.51 -0.87 -12.44
CA LEU A 6 -21.19 -1.99 -11.55
C LEU A 6 -22.45 -2.56 -10.85
N LEU A 7 -23.36 -1.70 -10.40
CA LEU A 7 -24.66 -2.15 -9.86
C LEU A 7 -25.50 -2.90 -10.89
N SER A 8 -25.48 -2.45 -12.15
CA SER A 8 -26.14 -3.14 -13.26
C SER A 8 -25.55 -4.55 -13.44
N ASP A 9 -24.23 -4.66 -13.47
CA ASP A 9 -23.52 -5.93 -13.63
C ASP A 9 -23.78 -6.89 -12.46
N LEU A 10 -23.77 -6.39 -11.21
CA LEU A 10 -24.08 -7.18 -10.02
C LEU A 10 -25.51 -7.71 -10.04
N LYS A 11 -26.49 -6.90 -10.49
CA LYS A 11 -27.87 -7.36 -10.65
C LYS A 11 -27.98 -8.45 -11.72
N ALA A 12 -27.18 -8.35 -12.78
CA ALA A 12 -27.17 -9.34 -13.85
C ALA A 12 -26.69 -10.72 -13.37
N LEU A 13 -25.90 -10.78 -12.28
CA LEU A 13 -25.47 -12.04 -11.63
C LEU A 13 -26.63 -12.83 -11.05
N HIS A 14 -27.80 -12.24 -10.83
CA HIS A 14 -28.93 -12.96 -10.23
C HIS A 14 -29.69 -13.81 -11.24
N HIS A 15 -29.49 -13.59 -12.54
CA HIS A 15 -30.23 -14.30 -13.58
C HIS A 15 -29.82 -15.77 -13.69
N GLY A 16 -30.81 -16.64 -13.90
CA GLY A 16 -30.61 -18.08 -14.02
C GLY A 16 -29.87 -18.66 -12.82
N ARG A 17 -28.88 -19.53 -13.10
CA ARG A 17 -28.05 -20.24 -12.10
C ARG A 17 -26.99 -19.35 -11.41
N GLY A 18 -27.14 -18.04 -11.50
CA GLY A 18 -26.18 -17.06 -11.02
C GLY A 18 -24.78 -17.26 -11.59
N LEU A 19 -23.76 -17.33 -10.73
CA LEU A 19 -22.36 -17.56 -11.14
C LEU A 19 -22.13 -18.84 -11.94
N ARG A 20 -23.01 -19.84 -11.79
CA ARG A 20 -22.93 -21.13 -12.48
C ARG A 20 -23.54 -21.08 -13.89
N ARG A 21 -24.04 -19.92 -14.33
CA ARG A 21 -24.51 -19.74 -15.71
C ARG A 21 -23.35 -19.97 -16.70
N ALA A 22 -23.60 -20.75 -17.75
CA ALA A 22 -22.65 -20.98 -18.83
C ALA A 22 -22.40 -19.70 -19.65
N GLY A 23 -21.29 -19.61 -20.39
CA GLY A 23 -21.01 -18.46 -21.24
C GLY A 23 -20.66 -17.20 -20.46
N VAL A 24 -19.81 -17.28 -19.42
CA VAL A 24 -19.53 -16.18 -18.47
C VAL A 24 -19.19 -14.89 -19.19
N ARG A 25 -18.30 -14.97 -20.19
CA ARG A 25 -17.90 -13.80 -20.97
C ARG A 25 -19.06 -13.13 -21.72
N GLY A 26 -20.06 -13.90 -22.13
CA GLY A 26 -21.20 -13.39 -22.90
C GLY A 26 -22.23 -12.62 -22.08
N TRP A 27 -22.22 -12.76 -20.76
CA TRP A 27 -23.19 -12.11 -19.89
C TRP A 27 -22.59 -11.29 -18.77
N LEU A 28 -21.28 -11.42 -18.52
CA LEU A 28 -20.58 -10.58 -17.56
C LEU A 28 -20.46 -9.19 -18.16
N GLY A 29 -20.98 -8.20 -17.44
CA GLY A 29 -20.96 -6.83 -17.94
C GLY A 29 -19.56 -6.21 -17.93
N PRO A 30 -19.41 -5.08 -18.62
CA PRO A 30 -18.12 -4.44 -18.84
C PRO A 30 -17.46 -3.96 -17.55
N ALA A 31 -18.24 -3.56 -16.53
CA ALA A 31 -17.66 -3.13 -15.26
C ALA A 31 -17.05 -4.34 -14.53
N LEU A 32 -17.74 -5.45 -14.38
CA LEU A 32 -17.13 -6.62 -13.73
C LEU A 32 -15.97 -7.20 -14.55
N LEU A 33 -16.02 -7.17 -15.88
CA LEU A 33 -14.88 -7.55 -16.72
C LEU A 33 -13.65 -6.66 -16.47
N GLU A 34 -13.87 -5.35 -16.40
CA GLU A 34 -12.82 -4.38 -16.08
C GLU A 34 -12.29 -4.59 -14.65
N ALA A 35 -13.15 -4.89 -13.68
CA ALA A 35 -12.76 -5.16 -12.28
C ALA A 35 -11.90 -6.41 -12.14
N LEU A 36 -12.12 -7.41 -12.99
CA LEU A 36 -11.34 -8.65 -13.01
C LEU A 36 -10.01 -8.53 -13.76
N GLY A 37 -9.76 -7.42 -14.46
CA GLY A 37 -8.65 -7.33 -15.41
C GLY A 37 -8.76 -8.36 -16.54
N ALA A 38 -9.99 -8.68 -16.95
CA ALA A 38 -10.25 -9.74 -17.91
C ALA A 38 -9.68 -9.41 -19.30
N THR A 39 -8.73 -10.22 -19.75
CA THR A 39 -8.18 -10.17 -21.12
C THR A 39 -8.88 -11.18 -22.05
N PRO A 40 -8.79 -11.05 -23.39
CA PRO A 40 -9.35 -12.02 -24.33
C PRO A 40 -8.85 -13.46 -24.15
N GLN A 41 -7.69 -13.65 -23.54
CA GLN A 41 -7.06 -14.96 -23.32
C GLN A 41 -7.72 -15.77 -22.19
N HIS A 42 -8.44 -15.11 -21.27
CA HIS A 42 -9.11 -15.80 -20.17
C HIS A 42 -10.27 -16.66 -20.68
N SER A 43 -10.26 -17.93 -20.29
CA SER A 43 -11.36 -18.87 -20.47
C SER A 43 -12.55 -18.54 -19.57
N ASP A 44 -13.73 -19.05 -19.92
CA ASP A 44 -14.93 -18.95 -19.11
C ASP A 44 -14.79 -19.56 -17.71
N ALA A 45 -13.96 -20.60 -17.57
CA ALA A 45 -13.67 -21.24 -16.29
C ALA A 45 -12.82 -20.33 -15.40
N GLU A 46 -11.75 -19.73 -15.95
CA GLU A 46 -10.89 -18.79 -15.24
C GLU A 46 -11.66 -17.55 -14.81
N LEU A 47 -12.49 -16.98 -15.70
CA LEU A 47 -13.34 -15.83 -15.38
C LEU A 47 -14.32 -16.14 -14.25
N ARG A 48 -14.91 -17.35 -14.24
CA ARG A 48 -15.83 -17.76 -13.17
C ARG A 48 -15.11 -17.86 -11.83
N VAL A 49 -13.92 -18.47 -11.80
CA VAL A 49 -13.12 -18.61 -10.58
C VAL A 49 -12.70 -17.23 -10.08
N ALA A 50 -12.22 -16.36 -10.97
CA ALA A 50 -11.82 -14.99 -10.63
C ALA A 50 -13.01 -14.17 -10.09
N LEU A 51 -14.17 -14.25 -10.75
CA LEU A 51 -15.40 -13.60 -10.31
C LEU A 51 -15.87 -14.11 -8.95
N ALA A 52 -15.84 -15.42 -8.71
CA ALA A 52 -16.21 -16.00 -7.43
C ALA A 52 -15.28 -15.51 -6.29
N ARG A 53 -13.97 -15.43 -6.56
CA ARG A 53 -12.98 -14.88 -5.60
C ARG A 53 -13.21 -13.40 -5.31
N LEU A 54 -13.41 -12.59 -6.35
CA LEU A 54 -13.68 -11.15 -6.21
C LEU A 54 -14.92 -10.91 -5.34
N LEU A 55 -16.04 -11.58 -5.64
CA LEU A 55 -17.27 -11.42 -4.85
C LEU A 55 -17.12 -11.97 -3.42
N ALA A 56 -16.40 -13.08 -3.26
CA ALA A 56 -16.12 -13.62 -1.92
C ALA A 56 -15.28 -12.67 -1.07
N LEU A 57 -14.30 -11.98 -1.66
CA LEU A 57 -13.47 -10.97 -1.00
C LEU A 57 -14.32 -9.76 -0.57
N HIS A 58 -15.04 -9.15 -1.51
CA HIS A 58 -15.78 -7.92 -1.24
C HIS A 58 -17.02 -8.09 -0.36
N THR A 59 -17.45 -9.32 -0.12
CA THR A 59 -18.51 -9.61 0.85
C THR A 59 -18.01 -9.72 2.29
N GLN A 60 -16.70 -9.78 2.54
CA GLN A 60 -16.15 -9.93 3.90
C GLN A 60 -16.40 -8.71 4.80
N ALA A 61 -16.37 -7.51 4.21
CA ALA A 61 -16.61 -6.25 4.91
C ALA A 61 -18.10 -6.00 5.24
N LEU A 62 -19.01 -6.80 4.68
CA LEU A 62 -20.44 -6.64 4.95
C LEU A 62 -20.82 -7.20 6.34
N PRO A 63 -21.84 -6.60 6.98
CA PRO A 63 -22.56 -7.23 8.07
C PRO A 63 -22.92 -8.68 7.71
N ARG A 64 -22.84 -9.58 8.70
CA ARG A 64 -22.94 -11.03 8.49
C ARG A 64 -24.19 -11.43 7.70
N ASP A 65 -25.33 -10.85 8.05
CA ASP A 65 -26.62 -11.08 7.39
C ASP A 65 -26.64 -10.64 5.92
N LEU A 66 -26.09 -9.47 5.60
CA LEU A 66 -25.98 -8.97 4.23
C LEU A 66 -24.99 -9.78 3.39
N ARG A 67 -23.89 -10.22 4.00
CA ARG A 67 -22.91 -11.11 3.37
C ARG A 67 -23.53 -12.45 3.00
N GLU A 68 -24.18 -13.13 3.95
CA GLU A 68 -24.83 -14.42 3.72
C GLU A 68 -25.94 -14.31 2.66
N LEU A 69 -26.73 -13.24 2.72
CA LEU A 69 -27.75 -12.93 1.71
C LEU A 69 -27.15 -12.77 0.31
N PHE A 70 -26.17 -11.88 0.14
CA PHE A 70 -25.60 -11.59 -1.17
C PHE A 70 -24.96 -12.84 -1.79
N ARG A 71 -24.18 -13.59 -1.00
CA ARG A 71 -23.52 -14.82 -1.46
C ARG A 71 -24.52 -15.89 -1.89
N THR A 72 -25.63 -16.02 -1.16
CA THR A 72 -26.74 -16.89 -1.55
C THR A 72 -27.38 -16.40 -2.84
N ALA A 73 -27.66 -15.10 -2.97
CA ALA A 73 -28.34 -14.52 -4.13
C ALA A 73 -27.61 -14.77 -5.46
N VAL A 74 -26.27 -14.62 -5.47
CA VAL A 74 -25.43 -14.83 -6.66
C VAL A 74 -25.08 -16.29 -6.91
N GLY A 75 -25.41 -17.20 -5.98
CA GLY A 75 -25.11 -18.64 -6.10
C GLY A 75 -23.66 -19.02 -5.79
N LEU A 76 -22.99 -18.27 -4.90
CA LEU A 76 -21.65 -18.62 -4.40
C LEU A 76 -21.71 -19.89 -3.55
N ASP A 77 -22.64 -19.93 -2.60
CA ASP A 77 -22.69 -20.97 -1.56
C ASP A 77 -23.78 -22.03 -1.80
N VAL A 78 -24.68 -21.80 -2.76
CA VAL A 78 -25.85 -22.65 -3.01
C VAL A 78 -25.97 -23.03 -4.48
N ASP A 79 -26.49 -24.22 -4.76
CA ASP A 79 -26.74 -24.73 -6.11
C ASP A 79 -28.24 -24.69 -6.48
N LEU A 80 -28.84 -23.51 -6.38
CA LEU A 80 -30.25 -23.32 -6.71
C LEU A 80 -30.41 -22.56 -8.03
N PRO A 81 -31.22 -23.08 -8.98
CA PRO A 81 -31.23 -22.61 -10.35
C PRO A 81 -31.95 -21.28 -10.56
N ARG A 82 -32.87 -20.88 -9.67
CA ARG A 82 -33.63 -19.64 -9.79
C ARG A 82 -33.30 -18.68 -8.64
N LEU A 83 -33.37 -17.39 -8.94
CA LEU A 83 -33.21 -16.35 -7.90
C LEU A 83 -34.29 -16.49 -6.82
N GLU A 84 -35.51 -16.86 -7.19
CA GLU A 84 -36.63 -17.02 -6.26
C GLU A 84 -36.32 -18.07 -5.19
N ASP A 85 -35.92 -19.28 -5.60
CA ASP A 85 -35.49 -20.35 -4.69
C ASP A 85 -34.33 -19.88 -3.77
N ARG A 86 -33.37 -19.12 -4.31
CA ARG A 86 -32.25 -18.55 -3.52
C ARG A 86 -32.72 -17.51 -2.51
N MET A 87 -33.73 -16.71 -2.85
CA MET A 87 -34.33 -15.72 -1.95
C MET A 87 -35.19 -16.37 -0.86
N GLU A 88 -35.89 -17.45 -1.17
CA GLU A 88 -36.61 -18.26 -0.17
C GLU A 88 -35.63 -18.90 0.81
N ARG A 89 -34.56 -19.53 0.30
CA ARG A 89 -33.51 -20.12 1.14
C ARG A 89 -32.85 -19.09 2.07
N ALA A 90 -32.60 -17.89 1.58
CA ALA A 90 -32.04 -16.79 2.37
C ALA A 90 -33.06 -16.24 3.39
N ALA A 91 -34.34 -16.15 3.02
CA ALA A 91 -35.43 -15.74 3.89
C ALA A 91 -35.61 -16.67 5.09
N GLU A 92 -35.57 -17.98 4.86
CA GLU A 92 -35.58 -19.00 5.92
C GLU A 92 -34.39 -18.85 6.86
N GLY A 93 -33.17 -18.70 6.30
CA GLY A 93 -31.95 -18.59 7.11
C GLY A 93 -31.88 -17.32 7.97
N LEU A 94 -32.52 -16.24 7.51
CA LEU A 94 -32.53 -14.95 8.21
C LEU A 94 -33.78 -14.71 9.06
N ASP A 95 -34.75 -15.63 9.05
CA ASP A 95 -36.07 -15.47 9.67
C ASP A 95 -36.77 -14.15 9.24
N ARG A 96 -36.85 -13.94 7.92
CA ARG A 96 -37.43 -12.73 7.31
C ARG A 96 -38.28 -13.07 6.11
N SER A 97 -39.24 -12.20 5.78
CA SER A 97 -40.01 -12.37 4.54
C SER A 97 -39.17 -12.11 3.29
N VAL A 98 -39.47 -12.80 2.19
CA VAL A 98 -38.81 -12.62 0.88
C VAL A 98 -38.82 -11.15 0.43
N ARG A 99 -39.88 -10.40 0.74
CA ARG A 99 -39.97 -8.95 0.47
C ARG A 99 -38.86 -8.16 1.17
N VAL A 100 -38.60 -8.46 2.45
CA VAL A 100 -37.55 -7.79 3.25
C VAL A 100 -36.17 -8.17 2.73
N VAL A 101 -35.97 -9.46 2.43
CA VAL A 101 -34.71 -9.98 1.89
C VAL A 101 -34.37 -9.33 0.54
N ARG A 102 -35.33 -9.22 -0.39
CA ARG A 102 -35.11 -8.51 -1.67
C ARG A 102 -34.76 -7.04 -1.49
N ARG A 103 -35.30 -6.37 -0.47
CA ARG A 103 -34.93 -4.98 -0.15
C ARG A 103 -33.48 -4.91 0.34
N ARG A 104 -33.09 -5.80 1.26
CA ARG A 104 -31.73 -5.88 1.80
C ARG A 104 -30.69 -6.35 0.77
N LEU A 105 -31.10 -7.12 -0.23
CA LEU A 105 -30.20 -7.52 -1.31
C LEU A 105 -29.70 -6.30 -2.08
N ARG A 106 -30.56 -5.31 -2.33
CA ARG A 106 -30.16 -4.05 -2.99
C ARG A 106 -29.16 -3.24 -2.16
N GLU A 107 -29.31 -3.30 -0.83
CA GLU A 107 -28.36 -2.69 0.10
C GLU A 107 -27.01 -3.41 0.04
N ALA A 108 -27.01 -4.75 0.03
CA ALA A 108 -25.80 -5.53 -0.12
C ALA A 108 -25.12 -5.31 -1.48
N GLU A 109 -25.88 -5.21 -2.58
CA GLU A 109 -25.37 -4.84 -3.92
C GLU A 109 -24.69 -3.48 -3.92
N ALA A 110 -25.30 -2.48 -3.28
CA ALA A 110 -24.73 -1.16 -3.09
C ALA A 110 -23.39 -1.23 -2.35
N LEU A 111 -23.35 -1.91 -1.21
CA LEU A 111 -22.13 -2.05 -0.42
C LEU A 111 -21.02 -2.83 -1.14
N VAL A 112 -21.37 -3.88 -1.90
CA VAL A 112 -20.40 -4.64 -2.71
C VAL A 112 -19.88 -3.80 -3.87
N ALA A 113 -20.77 -3.06 -4.56
CA ALA A 113 -20.35 -2.14 -5.62
C ALA A 113 -19.41 -1.07 -5.09
N ASP A 114 -19.76 -0.46 -3.96
CA ASP A 114 -18.92 0.53 -3.30
C ASP A 114 -17.58 -0.08 -2.89
N ALA A 115 -17.55 -1.29 -2.32
CA ALA A 115 -16.30 -1.95 -1.94
C ALA A 115 -15.37 -2.23 -3.14
N ILE A 116 -15.92 -2.66 -4.29
CA ILE A 116 -15.17 -2.89 -5.52
C ILE A 116 -14.63 -1.57 -6.09
N LEU A 117 -15.47 -0.51 -6.11
CA LEU A 117 -15.06 0.81 -6.60
C LEU A 117 -13.97 1.41 -5.71
N HIS A 118 -14.13 1.34 -4.38
CA HIS A 118 -13.12 1.84 -3.45
C HIS A 118 -11.79 1.12 -3.65
N GLN A 119 -11.78 -0.21 -3.87
CA GLN A 119 -10.54 -0.94 -4.19
C GLN A 119 -9.90 -0.50 -5.51
N ARG A 120 -10.69 -0.09 -6.52
CA ARG A 120 -10.16 0.34 -7.82
C ARG A 120 -9.75 1.81 -7.89
N SER A 121 -10.51 2.70 -7.25
CA SER A 121 -10.08 4.09 -7.06
C SER A 121 -8.73 4.13 -6.34
N SER A 122 -8.53 3.19 -5.42
CA SER A 122 -7.24 2.99 -4.78
C SER A 122 -6.24 2.17 -5.61
N ALA A 123 -6.64 1.43 -6.67
CA ALA A 123 -5.72 0.67 -7.53
C ALA A 123 -5.06 1.53 -8.62
N ASN A 124 -5.68 2.66 -8.99
CA ASN A 124 -5.06 3.70 -9.82
C ASN A 124 -4.13 4.62 -9.00
N GLU A 125 -4.07 4.39 -7.70
CA GLU A 125 -3.35 5.18 -6.73
C GLU A 125 -2.43 4.23 -5.97
N TRP A 126 -1.19 4.02 -6.42
CA TRP A 126 -0.21 3.12 -5.78
C TRP A 126 0.08 3.42 -4.29
N TRP A 127 -0.58 4.43 -3.72
CA TRP A 127 -0.57 4.84 -2.32
C TRP A 127 -1.78 4.36 -1.49
N ASP A 128 -2.83 3.70 -2.02
CA ASP A 128 -4.03 3.47 -1.18
C ASP A 128 -4.81 2.13 -1.28
N ALA A 129 -4.44 1.12 -2.09
CA ALA A 129 -5.25 -0.11 -2.24
C ALA A 129 -4.73 -1.38 -1.55
N GLN A 130 -3.81 -1.27 -0.61
CA GLN A 130 -3.02 -2.44 -0.28
C GLN A 130 -3.39 -2.85 1.13
N GLY A 131 -4.05 -4.00 1.25
CA GLY A 131 -4.49 -4.60 2.51
C GLY A 131 -3.32 -5.04 3.37
N TRP A 132 -2.45 -4.09 3.67
CA TRP A 132 -1.30 -4.12 4.54
C TRP A 132 -1.08 -2.72 5.13
N GLN A 133 -0.38 -2.64 6.27
CA GLN A 133 0.06 -1.39 6.89
C GLN A 133 1.52 -1.51 7.35
N TRP A 134 2.22 -0.38 7.46
CA TRP A 134 3.52 -0.34 8.12
C TRP A 134 3.29 -0.32 9.63
N LEU A 135 3.76 -1.34 10.36
CA LEU A 135 3.79 -1.32 11.82
C LEU A 135 5.00 -0.57 12.37
N GLY A 136 6.10 -0.61 11.63
CA GLY A 136 7.37 -0.01 12.02
C GLY A 136 8.19 0.40 10.79
N LEU A 137 8.88 1.53 10.91
CA LEU A 137 9.81 2.05 9.91
C LEU A 137 11.15 2.38 10.56
N ASP A 138 12.21 1.65 10.20
CA ASP A 138 13.55 1.91 10.73
C ASP A 138 14.49 2.29 9.58
N ALA A 139 15.03 3.52 9.62
CA ALA A 139 16.08 3.96 8.73
C ALA A 139 17.41 4.01 9.47
N SER A 140 18.41 3.29 8.96
CA SER A 140 19.78 3.32 9.47
C SER A 140 20.71 3.79 8.36
N LEU A 141 21.28 4.99 8.50
CA LEU A 141 22.17 5.61 7.54
C LEU A 141 23.61 5.58 8.05
N VAL A 142 24.51 5.02 7.26
CA VAL A 142 25.96 5.21 7.42
C VAL A 142 26.38 6.37 6.52
N LEU A 143 26.68 7.52 7.14
CA LEU A 143 26.99 8.76 6.42
C LEU A 143 28.49 8.83 6.12
N ARG A 144 28.86 8.35 4.94
CA ARG A 144 30.19 8.46 4.30
C ARG A 144 29.96 9.00 2.90
N ASP A 145 31.00 9.44 2.19
CA ASP A 145 30.84 10.00 0.83
C ASP A 145 29.98 9.09 -0.08
N ASP A 146 30.25 7.79 -0.03
CA ASP A 146 29.35 6.75 -0.52
C ASP A 146 28.39 6.28 0.60
N ALA A 147 27.26 6.96 0.72
CA ALA A 147 26.34 6.77 1.83
C ALA A 147 25.49 5.50 1.64
N VAL A 148 25.32 4.73 2.71
CA VAL A 148 24.52 3.50 2.69
C VAL A 148 23.42 3.58 3.73
N MET A 149 22.17 3.50 3.28
CA MET A 149 20.99 3.44 4.12
C MET A 149 20.39 2.03 4.08
N SER A 150 20.04 1.50 5.25
CA SER A 150 19.18 0.32 5.38
C SER A 150 17.82 0.78 5.88
N LEU A 151 16.78 0.47 5.12
CA LEU A 151 15.39 0.79 5.46
C LEU A 151 14.65 -0.51 5.75
N ARG A 152 14.35 -0.75 7.03
CA ARG A 152 13.55 -1.88 7.49
C ARG A 152 12.10 -1.44 7.64
N HIS A 153 11.19 -2.27 7.17
CA HIS A 153 9.77 -2.10 7.39
C HIS A 153 9.19 -3.36 8.01
N GLU A 154 8.37 -3.18 9.05
CA GLU A 154 7.47 -4.23 9.53
C GLU A 154 6.12 -4.07 8.81
N VAL A 155 5.69 -5.09 8.09
CA VAL A 155 4.49 -5.05 7.24
C VAL A 155 3.43 -5.97 7.81
N LEU A 156 2.31 -5.41 8.24
CA LEU A 156 1.16 -6.17 8.72
C LEU A 156 0.11 -6.29 7.63
N ALA A 157 -0.29 -7.50 7.29
CA ALA A 157 -1.41 -7.75 6.39
C ALA A 157 -2.76 -7.42 7.07
N LEU A 158 -3.55 -6.56 6.43
CA LEU A 158 -4.92 -6.20 6.82
C LEU A 158 -5.97 -7.05 6.11
N THR A 159 -5.66 -7.52 4.90
CA THR A 159 -6.54 -8.40 4.13
C THR A 159 -5.84 -9.71 3.81
N ALA A 160 -6.56 -10.67 3.24
CA ALA A 160 -5.94 -11.87 2.73
C ALA A 160 -5.11 -11.53 1.48
N GLN A 161 -3.86 -11.98 1.47
CA GLN A 161 -2.94 -11.94 0.32
C GLN A 161 -2.63 -10.54 -0.24
N PRO A 162 -2.18 -9.57 0.59
CA PRO A 162 -1.53 -8.40 0.04
C PRO A 162 -0.30 -8.84 -0.75
N LYS A 163 -0.20 -8.40 -2.00
CA LYS A 163 0.85 -8.87 -2.90
C LYS A 163 1.92 -7.82 -3.20
N TYR A 164 1.51 -6.56 -3.30
CA TYR A 164 2.38 -5.49 -3.75
C TYR A 164 2.45 -4.37 -2.73
N ALA A 165 3.62 -3.75 -2.61
CA ALA A 165 3.88 -2.55 -1.85
C ALA A 165 4.52 -1.47 -2.74
N SER A 166 4.46 -0.21 -2.30
CA SER A 166 5.11 0.92 -2.97
C SER A 166 5.88 1.74 -1.95
N LEU A 167 7.11 2.13 -2.32
CA LEU A 167 7.96 3.00 -1.51
C LEU A 167 8.42 4.18 -2.35
N MET A 168 8.31 5.38 -1.79
CA MET A 168 8.91 6.59 -2.36
C MET A 168 10.23 6.87 -1.65
N PHE A 169 11.28 7.12 -2.42
CA PHE A 169 12.57 7.58 -1.94
C PHE A 169 12.91 8.90 -2.62
N THR A 170 13.26 9.91 -1.83
CA THR A 170 13.72 11.20 -2.34
C THR A 170 15.05 11.55 -1.69
N ILE A 171 15.89 12.24 -2.45
CA ILE A 171 17.10 12.87 -1.92
C ILE A 171 16.90 14.40 -1.94
N PRO A 172 17.41 15.16 -0.95
CA PRO A 172 17.25 16.63 -0.95
C PRO A 172 18.06 17.33 -2.05
N GLY A 173 19.15 16.73 -2.52
CA GLY A 173 20.07 17.29 -3.52
C GLY A 173 19.94 16.72 -4.92
N ILE A 174 20.79 17.18 -5.84
CA ILE A 174 20.88 16.64 -7.20
C ILE A 174 22.21 15.89 -7.31
N LEU A 175 22.16 14.64 -7.76
CA LEU A 175 23.36 13.88 -8.09
C LEU A 175 23.98 14.39 -9.41
N PRO A 176 25.31 14.56 -9.49
CA PRO A 176 25.99 14.98 -10.70
C PRO A 176 25.93 13.95 -11.83
N GLY A 177 25.75 14.42 -13.06
CA GLY A 177 25.78 13.59 -14.26
C GLY A 177 24.68 12.53 -14.26
N ASP A 178 25.07 11.28 -14.56
CA ASP A 178 24.18 10.12 -14.65
C ASP A 178 24.24 9.25 -13.38
N GLU A 179 24.77 9.77 -12.26
CA GLU A 179 24.78 9.03 -11.00
C GLU A 179 23.38 8.90 -10.41
N GLU A 180 23.03 7.68 -10.00
CA GLU A 180 21.74 7.38 -9.38
C GLU A 180 21.95 6.57 -8.10
N PRO A 181 21.01 6.68 -7.13
CA PRO A 181 20.95 5.74 -6.02
C PRO A 181 20.72 4.33 -6.53
N THR A 182 21.28 3.35 -5.84
CA THR A 182 21.02 1.93 -6.12
C THR A 182 20.16 1.34 -5.01
N PHE A 183 19.26 0.42 -5.39
CA PHE A 183 18.29 -0.20 -4.50
C PHE A 183 18.44 -1.71 -4.53
N GLU A 184 18.55 -2.33 -3.37
CA GLU A 184 18.73 -3.78 -3.23
C GLU A 184 17.79 -4.29 -2.13
N ALA A 185 16.92 -5.24 -2.45
CA ALA A 185 16.12 -5.91 -1.42
C ALA A 185 16.96 -6.97 -0.72
N LEU A 186 17.15 -6.81 0.59
CA LEU A 186 17.93 -7.74 1.41
C LEU A 186 17.06 -8.79 2.11
N LEU A 187 15.82 -8.41 2.45
CA LEU A 187 14.89 -9.28 3.16
C LEU A 187 13.45 -8.96 2.77
N GLY A 188 12.64 -9.99 2.57
CA GLY A 188 11.19 -9.91 2.48
C GLY A 188 10.63 -9.33 1.18
N PHE A 189 11.20 -8.25 0.65
CA PHE A 189 10.75 -7.70 -0.62
C PHE A 189 11.45 -8.32 -1.82
N THR A 190 10.73 -8.36 -2.95
CA THR A 190 11.33 -8.37 -4.28
C THR A 190 11.08 -7.03 -4.93
N ILE A 191 12.12 -6.35 -5.42
CA ILE A 191 11.96 -5.09 -6.18
C ILE A 191 11.54 -5.47 -7.60
N LEU A 192 10.32 -5.09 -7.99
CA LEU A 192 9.77 -5.35 -9.33
C LEU A 192 10.17 -4.26 -10.32
N GLN A 193 10.17 -3.01 -9.85
CA GLN A 193 10.41 -1.84 -10.67
C GLN A 193 11.01 -0.72 -9.83
N VAL A 194 11.92 0.03 -10.45
CA VAL A 194 12.38 1.34 -9.95
C VAL A 194 12.05 2.36 -11.04
N GLU A 195 11.21 3.33 -10.71
CA GLU A 195 10.77 4.39 -11.62
C GLU A 195 11.30 5.72 -11.09
N ARG A 196 12.02 6.48 -11.93
CA ARG A 196 12.38 7.85 -11.61
C ARG A 196 11.15 8.74 -11.77
N THR A 197 10.70 9.37 -10.68
CA THR A 197 9.50 10.22 -10.67
C THR A 197 9.81 11.71 -10.84
N GLY A 198 11.10 12.07 -10.76
CA GLY A 198 11.57 13.44 -10.94
C GLY A 198 13.09 13.53 -10.79
N PRO A 199 13.66 14.75 -10.75
CA PRO A 199 15.10 14.94 -10.65
C PRO A 199 15.73 14.28 -9.41
N THR A 200 14.98 14.22 -8.30
CA THR A 200 15.47 13.79 -6.98
C THR A 200 14.62 12.68 -6.34
N GLY A 201 13.70 12.08 -7.11
CA GLY A 201 12.71 11.13 -6.59
C GLY A 201 12.65 9.83 -7.37
N TRP A 202 12.53 8.73 -6.64
CA TRP A 202 12.38 7.38 -7.15
C TRP A 202 11.22 6.69 -6.45
N ARG A 203 10.45 5.96 -7.24
CA ARG A 203 9.38 5.08 -6.76
C ARG A 203 9.79 3.64 -6.98
N LEU A 204 9.68 2.84 -5.93
CA LEU A 204 9.95 1.41 -5.96
C LEU A 204 8.62 0.66 -5.92
N GLY A 205 8.39 -0.20 -6.91
CA GLY A 205 7.36 -1.23 -6.88
C GLY A 205 7.91 -2.50 -6.23
N LEU A 206 7.25 -2.98 -5.19
CA LEU A 206 7.73 -4.09 -4.35
C LEU A 206 6.71 -5.23 -4.35
N GLU A 207 7.18 -6.48 -4.32
CA GLU A 207 6.37 -7.67 -4.07
C GLU A 207 6.69 -8.23 -2.68
N LEU A 208 5.65 -8.57 -1.92
CA LEU A 208 5.74 -9.18 -0.59
C LEU A 208 6.24 -10.65 -0.69
N PRO A 209 6.91 -11.19 0.34
CA PRO A 209 7.70 -12.43 0.22
C PRO A 209 6.85 -13.68 0.01
N ARG A 210 5.59 -13.62 0.44
CA ARG A 210 4.64 -14.71 0.42
C ARG A 210 3.24 -14.17 0.56
N ASP A 211 2.26 -15.03 0.30
CA ASP A 211 0.87 -14.77 0.67
C ASP A 211 0.77 -14.64 2.19
N LEU A 212 0.51 -13.42 2.67
CA LEU A 212 0.26 -13.14 4.08
C LEU A 212 -1.22 -13.32 4.40
N GLY A 213 -1.50 -13.97 5.54
CA GLY A 213 -2.84 -14.00 6.12
C GLY A 213 -3.18 -12.69 6.84
N PRO A 214 -4.47 -12.32 7.00
CA PRO A 214 -4.85 -11.16 7.80
C PRO A 214 -4.29 -11.28 9.22
N GLY A 215 -3.67 -10.21 9.72
CA GLY A 215 -3.04 -10.16 11.04
C GLY A 215 -1.59 -10.66 11.08
N GLU A 216 -1.06 -11.22 9.99
CA GLU A 216 0.34 -11.61 9.92
C GLU A 216 1.25 -10.42 9.64
N ALA A 217 2.34 -10.32 10.39
CA ALA A 217 3.41 -9.35 10.16
C ALA A 217 4.65 -10.01 9.55
N VAL A 218 5.37 -9.27 8.72
CA VAL A 218 6.67 -9.69 8.17
C VAL A 218 7.65 -8.53 8.15
N ASP A 219 8.90 -8.83 8.50
CA ASP A 219 10.01 -7.90 8.34
C ASP A 219 10.53 -7.88 6.91
N THR A 220 10.84 -6.68 6.44
CA THR A 220 11.46 -6.44 5.15
C THR A 220 12.60 -5.47 5.28
N VAL A 221 13.60 -5.55 4.40
CA VAL A 221 14.76 -4.66 4.40
C VAL A 221 15.15 -4.32 2.96
N ILE A 222 15.31 -3.02 2.70
CA ILE A 222 15.88 -2.49 1.47
C ILE A 222 17.17 -1.74 1.81
N ARG A 223 18.24 -2.05 1.09
CA ARG A 223 19.47 -1.25 1.10
C ARG A 223 19.41 -0.23 -0.02
N ILE A 224 19.74 1.00 0.32
CA ILE A 224 19.84 2.13 -0.60
C ILE A 224 21.25 2.67 -0.50
N ARG A 225 21.98 2.70 -1.62
CA ARG A 225 23.31 3.31 -1.68
C ARG A 225 23.21 4.59 -2.49
N VAL A 226 23.63 5.70 -1.89
CA VAL A 226 23.65 7.03 -2.50
C VAL A 226 25.11 7.43 -2.71
N PRO A 227 25.56 7.59 -3.97
CA PRO A 227 26.98 7.69 -4.29
C PRO A 227 27.66 8.98 -3.80
N ARG A 228 26.90 9.99 -3.38
CA ARG A 228 27.41 11.22 -2.76
C ARG A 228 26.59 11.64 -1.55
N ALA A 229 27.22 11.67 -0.36
CA ALA A 229 26.58 12.13 0.88
C ALA A 229 26.08 13.57 0.82
N SER A 230 26.74 14.43 0.05
CA SER A 230 26.28 15.81 -0.16
C SER A 230 24.88 15.90 -0.80
N ALA A 231 24.44 14.85 -1.52
CA ALA A 231 23.09 14.79 -2.06
C ALA A 231 22.02 14.43 -1.01
N LEU A 232 22.43 13.87 0.14
CA LEU A 232 21.56 13.60 1.30
C LEU A 232 21.49 14.79 2.28
N GLN A 233 22.29 15.82 2.06
CA GLN A 233 22.32 16.97 2.96
C GLN A 233 21.03 17.81 2.82
N PRO A 234 20.41 18.30 3.91
CA PRO A 234 20.87 18.23 5.29
C PRO A 234 20.10 17.21 6.14
N TYR A 235 19.42 16.20 5.61
CA TYR A 235 18.60 15.32 6.46
C TYR A 235 18.34 13.93 5.91
N VAL A 236 18.04 13.02 6.84
CA VAL A 236 17.30 11.80 6.57
C VAL A 236 16.03 11.80 7.42
N VAL A 237 14.89 11.60 6.78
CA VAL A 237 13.58 11.61 7.44
C VAL A 237 12.70 10.47 6.93
N LEU A 238 11.83 10.01 7.80
CA LEU A 238 10.68 9.17 7.49
C LEU A 238 9.44 10.05 7.49
N ALA A 239 8.66 10.01 6.40
CA ALA A 239 7.42 10.74 6.25
C ALA A 239 6.28 9.74 5.98
N PRO A 240 5.73 9.07 7.01
CA PRO A 240 4.70 8.06 6.81
C PRO A 240 3.41 8.69 6.26
N LEU A 241 2.92 8.12 5.16
CA LEU A 241 1.66 8.51 4.54
C LEU A 241 0.47 7.68 5.08
N ARG A 242 0.72 6.77 6.02
CA ARG A 242 -0.27 5.93 6.69
C ARG A 242 0.04 5.85 8.18
N GLU A 243 -0.94 5.47 8.98
CA GLU A 243 -0.72 5.23 10.41
C GLU A 243 0.43 4.24 10.58
N THR A 244 1.43 4.65 11.36
CA THR A 244 2.64 3.89 11.63
C THR A 244 2.93 4.02 13.13
N PRO A 245 2.74 2.97 13.94
CA PRO A 245 2.92 3.03 15.38
C PRO A 245 4.31 3.46 15.84
N HIS A 246 5.35 3.08 15.11
CA HIS A 246 6.75 3.27 15.50
C HIS A 246 7.61 3.66 14.31
N ALA A 247 8.53 4.61 14.53
CA ALA A 247 9.60 4.88 13.60
C ALA A 247 10.94 5.10 14.33
N ARG A 248 12.03 4.61 13.74
CA ARG A 248 13.40 4.79 14.22
C ARG A 248 14.26 5.39 13.12
N VAL A 249 15.03 6.42 13.44
CA VAL A 249 16.05 6.96 12.55
C VAL A 249 17.39 6.92 13.24
N GLU A 250 18.37 6.33 12.58
CA GLU A 250 19.75 6.23 13.02
C GLU A 250 20.68 6.79 11.95
N VAL A 251 21.63 7.63 12.37
CA VAL A 251 22.70 8.15 11.52
C VAL A 251 24.04 7.89 12.19
N ASP A 252 24.92 7.15 11.50
CA ASP A 252 26.31 6.96 11.85
C ASP A 252 27.16 7.99 11.09
N PHE A 253 27.49 9.10 11.76
CA PHE A 253 28.31 10.18 11.22
C PHE A 253 29.79 9.79 11.08
N GLY A 254 30.25 8.81 11.88
CA GLY A 254 31.64 8.38 11.94
C GLY A 254 32.62 9.53 12.07
N ASP A 255 33.73 9.46 11.32
CA ASP A 255 34.81 10.45 11.33
C ASP A 255 35.00 11.16 9.97
N SER A 256 34.12 10.93 9.00
CA SER A 256 34.24 11.46 7.63
C SER A 256 33.94 12.94 7.52
N PHE A 257 33.11 13.46 8.43
CA PHE A 257 32.62 14.84 8.42
C PHE A 257 32.85 15.47 9.80
N PRO A 258 34.10 15.81 10.16
CA PRO A 258 34.41 16.41 11.44
C PRO A 258 33.81 17.81 11.55
N GLY A 259 33.31 18.17 12.74
CA GLY A 259 32.73 19.50 12.98
C GLY A 259 31.25 19.63 12.59
N THR A 260 30.66 18.58 12.02
CA THR A 260 29.23 18.53 11.74
C THR A 260 28.40 18.60 13.02
N SER A 261 27.32 19.35 12.98
CA SER A 261 26.30 19.40 14.03
C SER A 261 25.00 18.81 13.52
N TYR A 262 24.23 18.17 14.40
CA TYR A 262 22.94 17.57 14.10
C TYR A 262 21.82 18.10 15.00
N TRP A 263 20.59 17.99 14.52
CA TRP A 263 19.37 18.24 15.29
C TRP A 263 18.28 17.25 14.88
N VAL A 264 17.29 17.10 15.75
CA VAL A 264 16.17 16.17 15.54
C VAL A 264 15.03 16.91 14.84
N LEU A 265 14.48 16.30 13.80
CA LEU A 265 13.24 16.71 13.16
C LEU A 265 12.12 15.84 13.73
N ASP A 266 11.22 16.41 14.53
CA ASP A 266 10.12 15.68 15.16
C ASP A 266 8.78 16.32 14.77
N GLY A 267 8.09 15.71 13.81
CA GLY A 267 6.77 16.15 13.38
C GLY A 267 6.79 17.44 12.56
N VAL A 268 7.79 17.59 11.70
CA VAL A 268 7.95 18.77 10.82
C VAL A 268 7.10 18.60 9.57
N LEU A 269 6.53 19.69 9.02
CA LEU A 269 5.82 19.62 7.75
C LEU A 269 6.81 19.31 6.63
N PRO A 270 6.52 18.39 5.70
CA PRO A 270 7.40 18.12 4.56
C PRO A 270 7.72 19.36 3.71
N THR A 271 6.83 20.36 3.69
CA THR A 271 7.04 21.65 3.01
C THR A 271 8.07 22.56 3.68
N ASP A 272 8.34 22.34 4.96
CA ASP A 272 9.33 23.10 5.73
C ASP A 272 10.74 22.49 5.58
N LEU A 273 10.84 21.29 5.00
CA LEU A 273 12.10 20.69 4.63
C LEU A 273 12.65 21.41 3.40
N GLY A 274 13.71 22.18 3.62
CA GLY A 274 14.37 22.93 2.57
C GLY A 274 15.33 22.05 1.74
N PRO A 275 15.66 22.45 0.50
CA PRO A 275 16.72 21.81 -0.28
C PRO A 275 18.09 21.94 0.41
N VAL A 276 19.09 21.21 -0.11
CA VAL A 276 20.49 21.25 0.35
C VAL A 276 20.94 22.67 0.70
N GLY A 277 21.46 22.85 1.92
CA GLY A 277 22.09 24.09 2.36
C GLY A 277 21.15 25.27 2.68
N THR A 278 19.83 25.06 2.67
CA THR A 278 18.85 26.12 2.96
C THR A 278 18.23 26.04 4.35
N MET A 279 18.35 24.91 5.05
CA MET A 279 17.81 24.78 6.40
C MET A 279 18.69 25.55 7.40
N PRO A 280 18.11 26.45 8.22
CA PRO A 280 18.86 27.15 9.25
C PRO A 280 19.30 26.16 10.34
N VAL A 281 20.54 26.27 10.78
CA VAL A 281 21.06 25.46 11.90
C VAL A 281 20.44 25.98 13.22
N PRO A 282 19.70 25.14 13.96
CA PRO A 282 19.14 25.54 15.25
C PRO A 282 20.22 25.85 16.28
N ARG A 283 19.91 26.72 17.26
CA ARG A 283 20.85 27.09 18.33
C ARG A 283 21.20 25.92 19.26
N ASP A 284 20.32 24.93 19.34
CA ASP A 284 20.44 23.73 20.15
C ASP A 284 20.98 22.52 19.37
N ALA A 285 21.53 22.76 18.17
CA ALA A 285 22.25 21.73 17.43
C ALA A 285 23.39 21.14 18.28
N LYS A 286 23.58 19.82 18.16
CA LYS A 286 24.54 19.05 18.94
C LYS A 286 25.68 18.58 18.05
N PRO A 287 26.91 18.44 18.56
CA PRO A 287 27.99 17.84 17.79
C PRO A 287 27.61 16.44 17.30
N ALA A 288 27.78 16.17 16.01
CA ALA A 288 27.48 14.90 15.37
C ALA A 288 28.69 13.96 15.51
N VAL A 289 28.70 13.13 16.56
CA VAL A 289 29.80 12.21 16.84
C VAL A 289 29.28 10.78 16.91
N GLY A 290 29.88 9.91 16.09
CA GLY A 290 29.51 8.49 16.06
C GLY A 290 28.06 8.28 15.61
N ARG A 291 27.33 7.46 16.37
CA ARG A 291 25.96 7.03 16.03
C ARG A 291 24.93 7.79 16.85
N VAL A 292 23.97 8.38 16.15
CA VAL A 292 22.83 9.06 16.74
C VAL A 292 21.58 8.28 16.36
N THR A 293 20.77 7.94 17.35
CA THR A 293 19.52 7.20 17.16
C THR A 293 18.37 7.99 17.78
N CYS A 294 17.25 8.09 17.07
CA CYS A 294 16.02 8.74 17.52
C CYS A 294 14.83 7.83 17.26
N ASP A 295 13.97 7.69 18.26
CA ASP A 295 12.72 6.93 18.20
C ASP A 295 11.54 7.91 18.19
N PHE A 296 10.53 7.62 17.38
CA PHE A 296 9.37 8.49 17.16
C PHE A 296 8.06 7.69 17.21
N THR A 297 6.98 8.37 17.58
CA THR A 297 5.59 7.94 17.37
C THR A 297 4.98 8.85 16.30
N PRO A 298 5.14 8.50 15.02
CA PRO A 298 4.89 9.46 13.96
C PRO A 298 3.39 9.69 13.71
N ARG A 299 3.05 10.90 13.30
CA ARG A 299 1.73 11.25 12.77
C ARG A 299 1.78 11.25 11.26
N VAL A 300 0.67 10.83 10.66
CA VAL A 300 0.50 10.78 9.20
C VAL A 300 0.77 12.16 8.59
N GLY A 301 1.57 12.18 7.53
CA GLY A 301 1.85 13.39 6.75
C GLY A 301 2.89 14.35 7.34
N LEU A 302 3.51 14.00 8.48
CA LEU A 302 4.63 14.74 9.05
C LEU A 302 5.95 13.98 8.87
N ALA A 303 7.07 14.70 8.91
CA ALA A 303 8.41 14.17 8.75
C ALA A 303 9.13 14.04 10.10
N TYR A 304 9.84 12.93 10.27
CA TYR A 304 10.56 12.54 11.49
C TYR A 304 11.96 12.05 11.15
N GLY A 305 12.99 12.56 11.80
CA GLY A 305 14.35 12.09 11.57
C GLY A 305 15.43 12.99 12.11
N ILE A 306 16.58 12.98 11.42
CA ILE A 306 17.80 13.67 11.86
C ILE A 306 18.27 14.56 10.72
N ALA A 307 18.52 15.82 11.05
CA ALA A 307 19.13 16.79 10.17
C ALA A 307 20.54 17.15 10.67
N TRP A 308 21.37 17.67 9.77
CA TRP A 308 22.73 18.09 10.03
C TRP A 308 23.14 19.29 9.18
N ASP A 309 24.18 20.00 9.60
CA ASP A 309 24.71 21.17 8.88
C ASP A 309 25.53 20.77 7.64
N GLN A 310 26.33 21.69 7.10
CA GLN A 310 27.13 21.42 5.92
C GLN A 310 28.13 20.29 6.18
N LEU A 311 28.16 19.31 5.28
CA LEU A 311 29.16 18.25 5.32
C LEU A 311 30.48 18.81 4.79
N GLU A 312 31.30 19.34 5.70
CA GLU A 312 32.68 19.71 5.37
C GLU A 312 33.54 18.43 5.36
N PRO A 313 34.07 18.01 4.20
CA PRO A 313 34.94 16.85 4.16
C PRO A 313 36.20 17.13 4.97
N LYS A 314 36.69 16.11 5.69
CA LYS A 314 37.95 16.22 6.43
C LYS A 314 39.07 16.67 5.47
N PRO A 315 39.82 17.75 5.78
CA PRO A 315 40.98 18.12 4.98
C PRO A 315 42.00 16.97 5.00
N ALA A 316 42.53 16.65 3.83
CA ALA A 316 43.46 15.54 3.59
C ALA A 316 44.74 15.63 4.42
#